data_AF-A0A662H7I0-F1
#
_entry.id   AF-A0A662H7I0-F1
#
_cell.length_a   1.000
_cell.length_b   1.000
_cell.length_c   1.000
_cell.angle_alpha   90.00
_cell.angle_beta   90.00
_cell.angle_gamma   90.00
#
_symmetry.space_group_name_H-M   'P 1'
#
loop_
_entity.id
_entity.type
_entity.pdbx_description
1 polymer ?
#
loop_
_entity_poly.entity_id
_entity_poly.type
_entity_poly.pdbx_seq_one_letter_code
_entity_poly.pdbx_strand_id
1 'polypeptide(L)'
;MRKGVSSQPKKVRKRYFNAPLHQRHKDMNAPLSPELRREYGIKRLPVRKGDTVLIMRGSFKGHEGKVTGVDLKRRRISVEGVTRNKADGTPVPIPIHPSKVMITRLDLSDKYRQTIINRRRRVEVA
;
A
#
# COMPACT_ATOMS: atom_id res chain seq x y z
N MET A 1 14.31 -26.66 -2.40
CA MET A 1 13.70 -25.66 -1.48
C MET A 1 14.78 -24.97 -0.67
N ARG A 2 14.66 -23.66 -0.42
CA ARG A 2 15.63 -22.92 0.42
C ARG A 2 15.50 -23.39 1.88
N LYS A 3 16.54 -24.02 2.45
CA LYS A 3 16.48 -24.76 3.73
C LYS A 3 15.99 -23.96 4.95
N GLY A 4 15.99 -22.62 4.92
CA GLY A 4 15.56 -21.76 6.03
C GLY A 4 14.13 -21.20 5.96
N VAL A 5 13.34 -21.52 4.92
CA VAL A 5 11.96 -21.01 4.79
C VAL A 5 10.99 -22.18 4.72
N SER A 6 10.13 -22.29 5.74
CA SER A 6 9.07 -23.29 5.78
C SER A 6 8.05 -23.08 4.66
N SER A 7 7.78 -24.12 3.87
CA SER A 7 6.72 -24.16 2.85
C SER A 7 5.34 -24.55 3.42
N GLN A 8 5.29 -25.03 4.67
CA GLN A 8 4.04 -25.48 5.29
C GLN A 8 3.02 -24.32 5.44
N PRO A 9 1.81 -24.43 4.86
CA PRO A 9 0.82 -23.34 4.86
C PRO A 9 0.44 -22.84 6.26
N LYS A 10 0.31 -23.76 7.23
CA LYS A 10 -0.01 -23.43 8.63
C LYS A 10 1.03 -22.49 9.25
N LYS A 11 2.32 -22.79 9.06
CA LYS A 11 3.44 -21.97 9.57
C LYS A 11 3.50 -20.61 8.87
N VAL A 12 3.30 -20.57 7.55
CA VAL A 12 3.30 -19.32 6.76
C VAL A 12 2.16 -18.40 7.20
N ARG A 13 0.93 -18.92 7.33
CA ARG A 13 -0.23 -18.13 7.80
C ARG A 13 -0.01 -17.60 9.22
N LYS A 14 0.45 -18.43 10.16
CA LYS A 14 0.76 -18.01 11.53
C LYS A 14 1.77 -16.86 11.55
N ARG A 15 2.85 -16.96 10.76
CA ARG A 15 3.86 -15.90 10.63
C ARG A 15 3.27 -14.60 10.08
N TYR A 16 2.42 -14.67 9.07
CA TYR A 16 1.80 -13.49 8.46
C TYR A 16 0.87 -12.74 9.43
N PHE A 17 -0.05 -13.45 10.08
CA PHE A 17 -1.02 -12.83 10.99
C PHE A 17 -0.36 -12.27 12.27
N ASN A 18 0.69 -12.92 12.75
CA ASN A 18 1.40 -12.52 13.98
C ASN A 18 2.64 -11.65 13.71
N ALA A 19 2.84 -11.19 12.48
CA ALA A 19 4.00 -10.37 12.14
C ALA A 19 4.08 -9.08 12.98
N PRO A 20 5.27 -8.61 13.36
CA PRO A 20 5.46 -7.32 14.04
C PRO A 20 5.19 -6.13 13.11
N LEU A 21 4.97 -4.93 13.67
CA LEU A 21 4.53 -3.75 12.92
C LEU A 21 5.47 -3.36 11.75
N HIS A 22 6.78 -3.44 11.94
CA HIS A 22 7.75 -3.11 10.89
C HIS A 22 7.68 -4.08 9.68
N GLN A 23 7.29 -5.35 9.90
CA GLN A 23 7.04 -6.30 8.82
C GLN A 23 5.70 -6.03 8.15
N ARG A 24 4.65 -5.74 8.94
CA ARG A 24 3.33 -5.36 8.38
C ARG A 24 3.42 -4.12 7.48
N HIS A 25 4.24 -3.13 7.85
CA HIS A 25 4.48 -1.96 7.00
C HIS A 25 5.08 -2.33 5.63
N LYS A 26 6.00 -3.31 5.57
CA LYS A 26 6.55 -3.81 4.30
C LYS A 26 5.49 -4.52 3.45
N ASP A 27 4.51 -5.15 4.08
CA ASP A 27 3.40 -5.84 3.42
C ASP A 27 2.33 -4.87 2.88
N MET A 28 2.28 -3.61 3.34
CA MET A 28 1.36 -2.56 2.87
C MET A 28 1.74 -1.99 1.51
N ASN A 29 2.18 -2.85 0.59
CA ASN A 29 2.76 -2.51 -0.69
C ASN A 29 1.68 -2.36 -1.78
N ALA A 30 1.78 -1.32 -2.60
CA ALA A 30 0.92 -1.07 -3.75
C ALA A 30 1.74 -0.85 -5.03
N PRO A 31 1.21 -1.23 -6.21
CA PRO A 31 1.81 -0.87 -7.50
C PRO A 31 1.81 0.65 -7.73
N LEU A 32 2.89 1.16 -8.33
CA LEU A 32 2.93 2.54 -8.83
C LEU A 32 2.25 2.66 -10.19
N SER A 33 1.82 3.86 -10.57
CA SER A 33 1.37 4.20 -11.91
C SER A 33 2.49 4.01 -12.95
N PRO A 34 2.17 3.78 -14.24
CA PRO A 34 3.18 3.63 -15.29
C PRO A 34 4.14 4.83 -15.39
N GLU A 35 3.64 6.04 -15.16
CA GLU A 35 4.43 7.28 -15.15
C GLU A 35 5.48 7.28 -14.03
N LEU A 36 5.04 7.06 -12.79
CA LEU A 36 5.93 6.96 -11.62
C LEU A 36 6.92 5.81 -11.74
N ARG A 37 6.54 4.72 -12.42
CA ARG A 37 7.47 3.60 -12.69
C ARG A 37 8.61 4.01 -13.62
N ARG A 38 8.32 4.82 -14.65
CA ARG A 38 9.34 5.33 -15.57
C ARG A 38 10.26 6.31 -14.86
N GLU A 39 9.71 7.22 -14.07
CA GLU A 39 10.49 8.23 -13.34
C GLU A 39 11.44 7.61 -12.30
N TYR A 40 10.91 6.74 -11.44
CA TYR A 40 11.65 6.18 -10.30
C TYR A 40 12.25 4.80 -10.54
N GLY A 41 11.93 4.13 -11.66
CA GLY A 41 12.40 2.76 -11.97
C GLY A 41 11.91 1.67 -11.01
N ILE A 42 10.89 1.96 -10.19
CA ILE A 42 10.38 1.06 -9.13
C ILE A 42 8.96 0.63 -9.45
N LYS A 43 8.66 -0.66 -9.31
CA LYS A 43 7.32 -1.20 -9.58
C LYS A 43 6.31 -0.97 -8.45
N ARG A 44 6.75 -0.97 -7.18
CA ARG A 44 5.88 -1.01 -6.00
C ARG A 44 6.49 -0.29 -4.79
N LEU A 45 5.66 0.43 -4.03
CA LEU A 45 6.04 1.07 -2.76
C LEU A 45 4.98 0.87 -1.67
N PRO A 46 5.38 0.88 -0.38
CA PRO A 46 4.44 0.93 0.73
C PRO A 46 3.60 2.21 0.69
N VAL A 47 2.28 2.05 0.82
CA VAL A 47 1.32 3.16 0.87
C VAL A 47 1.47 3.91 2.18
N ARG A 48 1.45 5.24 2.11
CA ARG A 48 1.49 6.13 3.27
C ARG A 48 0.32 7.10 3.26
N LYS A 49 0.04 7.68 4.44
CA LYS A 49 -0.84 8.83 4.54
C LYS A 49 -0.27 9.95 3.65
N GLY A 50 -1.14 10.63 2.91
CA GLY A 50 -0.70 11.68 1.98
C GLY A 50 -0.56 11.24 0.53
N ASP A 51 -0.31 9.97 0.25
CA ASP A 51 -0.28 9.45 -1.12
C ASP A 51 -1.67 9.58 -1.77
N THR A 52 -1.71 9.89 -3.06
CA THR A 52 -2.94 9.79 -3.86
C THR A 52 -2.97 8.44 -4.53
N VAL A 53 -4.15 7.83 -4.49
CA VAL A 53 -4.33 6.48 -4.98
C VAL A 53 -5.58 6.31 -5.82
N LEU A 54 -5.48 5.46 -6.84
CA LEU A 54 -6.56 5.00 -7.69
C LEU A 54 -6.97 3.58 -7.31
N ILE A 55 -8.27 3.36 -7.09
CA ILE A 55 -8.78 2.04 -6.75
C ILE A 55 -8.99 1.21 -8.01
N MET A 56 -8.32 0.06 -8.09
CA MET A 56 -8.34 -0.81 -9.26
C MET A 56 -9.41 -1.90 -9.20
N ARG A 57 -9.79 -2.33 -7.99
CA ARG A 57 -10.69 -3.49 -7.77
C ARG A 57 -11.67 -3.25 -6.62
N GLY A 58 -12.92 -3.68 -6.81
CA GLY A 58 -14.02 -3.58 -5.84
C GLY A 58 -15.09 -2.59 -6.28
N SER A 59 -16.04 -2.28 -5.38
CA SER A 59 -17.18 -1.40 -5.68
C SER A 59 -16.79 0.04 -6.01
N PHE A 60 -15.66 0.50 -5.47
CA PHE A 60 -15.13 1.86 -5.68
C PHE A 60 -14.06 1.91 -6.79
N LYS A 61 -14.10 0.98 -7.74
CA LYS A 61 -13.13 0.95 -8.86
C LYS A 61 -13.24 2.24 -9.67
N GLY A 62 -12.10 2.82 -10.03
CA GLY A 62 -12.01 4.08 -10.78
C GLY A 62 -11.98 5.32 -9.89
N HIS A 63 -12.26 5.20 -8.59
CA HIS A 63 -12.19 6.32 -7.67
C HIS A 63 -10.73 6.65 -7.33
N GLU A 64 -10.39 7.93 -7.46
CA GLU A 64 -9.13 8.50 -7.00
C GLU A 64 -9.32 9.30 -5.72
N GLY A 65 -8.43 9.10 -4.76
CA GLY A 65 -8.50 9.83 -3.50
C GLY A 65 -7.18 9.81 -2.74
N LYS A 66 -7.05 10.72 -1.79
CA LYS A 66 -5.90 10.78 -0.89
C LYS A 66 -6.04 9.74 0.22
N VAL A 67 -4.93 9.14 0.62
CA VAL A 67 -4.92 8.20 1.76
C VAL A 67 -4.95 9.01 3.05
N THR A 68 -6.06 8.88 3.79
CA THR A 68 -6.27 9.55 5.09
C THR A 68 -5.66 8.76 6.24
N GLY A 69 -5.79 7.44 6.19
CA GLY A 69 -5.41 6.55 7.27
C GLY A 69 -4.78 5.25 6.78
N VAL A 70 -3.78 4.77 7.52
CA VAL A 70 -3.15 3.46 7.30
C VAL A 70 -3.20 2.69 8.60
N ASP A 71 -3.95 1.59 8.63
CA ASP A 71 -4.02 0.67 9.75
C ASP A 71 -3.14 -0.56 9.49
N LEU A 72 -1.98 -0.60 10.15
CA LEU A 72 -1.04 -1.72 10.05
C LEU A 72 -1.55 -2.98 10.75
N LYS A 73 -2.37 -2.85 11.79
CA LYS A 73 -2.87 -4.00 12.56
C LYS A 73 -3.86 -4.80 11.72
N ARG A 74 -4.77 -4.11 11.03
CA ARG A 74 -5.74 -4.72 10.10
C ARG A 74 -5.24 -4.86 8.66
N ARG A 75 -4.09 -4.25 8.32
CA ARG A 75 -3.50 -4.21 6.98
C ARG A 75 -4.44 -3.56 5.95
N ARG A 76 -5.03 -2.42 6.34
CA ARG A 76 -6.03 -1.69 5.56
C ARG A 76 -5.68 -0.21 5.44
N ILE A 77 -6.16 0.39 4.37
CA ILE A 77 -6.04 1.82 4.10
C ILE A 77 -7.45 2.43 4.03
N SER A 78 -7.56 3.67 4.48
CA SER A 78 -8.74 4.51 4.31
C SER A 78 -8.43 5.56 3.24
N VAL A 79 -9.31 5.68 2.26
CA VAL A 79 -9.17 6.59 1.12
C VAL A 79 -10.28 7.64 1.22
N GLU A 80 -9.93 8.88 0.96
CA GLU A 80 -10.86 10.01 0.92
C GLU A 80 -11.94 9.81 -0.15
N GLY A 81 -13.19 10.16 0.18
CA GLY A 81 -14.36 9.93 -0.68
C GLY A 81 -14.89 8.48 -0.65
N VAL A 82 -14.13 7.51 -0.12
CA VAL A 82 -14.58 6.11 -0.01
C VAL A 82 -15.19 5.87 1.36
N THR A 83 -16.45 6.29 1.50
CA THR A 83 -17.20 6.18 2.75
C THR A 83 -18.52 5.45 2.54
N ARG A 84 -19.07 4.93 3.63
CA ARG A 84 -20.45 4.41 3.71
C ARG A 84 -21.17 5.14 4.83
N ASN A 85 -22.39 5.58 4.58
CA ASN A 85 -23.22 6.18 5.61
C ASN A 85 -23.76 5.09 6.55
N LYS A 86 -23.72 5.36 7.86
CA LYS A 86 -24.49 4.59 8.86
C LYS A 86 -25.98 4.97 8.78
N ALA A 87 -26.82 4.23 9.50
CA ALA A 87 -28.23 4.59 9.66
C ALA A 87 -28.40 6.02 10.22
N ASP A 88 -27.50 6.44 11.11
CA ASP A 88 -27.46 7.78 11.70
C ASP A 88 -26.92 8.87 10.74
N GLY A 89 -26.69 8.56 9.46
CA GLY A 89 -26.17 9.50 8.45
C GLY A 89 -24.66 9.78 8.51
N THR A 90 -23.98 9.42 9.61
CA THR A 90 -22.53 9.62 9.75
C THR A 90 -21.72 8.81 8.71
N PRO A 91 -20.77 9.44 7.98
CA PRO A 91 -19.94 8.75 7.00
C PRO A 91 -18.80 7.99 7.68
N VAL A 92 -18.67 6.70 7.38
CA VAL A 92 -17.59 5.84 7.89
C VAL A 92 -16.69 5.41 6.74
N PRO A 93 -15.36 5.58 6.87
CA PRO A 93 -14.44 5.17 5.81
C PRO A 93 -14.44 3.66 5.63
N ILE A 94 -14.46 3.22 4.38
CA ILE A 94 -14.42 1.80 4.04
C ILE A 94 -12.95 1.34 3.99
N PRO A 95 -12.57 0.29 4.73
CA PRO A 95 -11.19 -0.19 4.76
C PRO A 95 -10.84 -0.99 3.49
N ILE A 96 -9.91 -0.46 2.70
CA ILE A 96 -9.44 -1.07 1.45
C ILE A 96 -8.10 -1.78 1.69
N HIS A 97 -7.83 -2.87 0.97
CA HIS A 97 -6.53 -3.53 1.02
C HIS A 97 -5.58 -2.87 -0.01
N PRO A 98 -4.32 -2.55 0.34
CA PRO A 98 -3.42 -1.80 -0.54
C PRO A 98 -3.14 -2.48 -1.89
N SER A 99 -3.20 -3.81 -1.97
CA SER A 99 -3.05 -4.52 -3.25
C SER A 99 -4.18 -4.27 -4.26
N LYS A 100 -5.32 -3.71 -3.84
CA LYS A 100 -6.45 -3.37 -4.72
C LYS A 100 -6.32 -1.97 -5.33
N VAL A 101 -5.20 -1.30 -5.05
CA VAL A 101 -5.03 0.13 -5.28
C VAL A 101 -3.72 0.37 -6.02
N MET A 102 -3.66 1.43 -6.82
CA MET A 102 -2.48 1.90 -7.51
C MET A 102 -2.13 3.30 -7.00
N ILE A 103 -0.86 3.57 -6.72
CA ILE A 103 -0.42 4.90 -6.31
C ILE A 103 -0.26 5.76 -7.57
N THR A 104 -0.96 6.88 -7.62
CA THR A 104 -0.91 7.85 -8.73
C THR A 104 0.03 9.00 -8.41
N ARG A 105 0.04 9.49 -7.17
CA ARG A 105 0.96 10.54 -6.69
C ARG A 105 1.58 10.15 -5.36
N LEU A 106 2.89 10.34 -5.24
CA LEU A 106 3.64 10.05 -4.02
C LEU A 106 3.75 11.30 -3.15
N ASP A 107 3.54 11.14 -1.85
CA ASP A 107 4.01 12.15 -0.89
C ASP A 107 5.50 11.92 -0.59
N LEU A 108 6.34 12.90 -0.93
CA LEU A 108 7.79 12.87 -0.74
C LEU A 108 8.27 13.76 0.41
N SER A 109 7.37 14.24 1.26
CA SER A 109 7.71 15.07 2.43
C SER A 109 8.75 14.43 3.37
N ASP A 110 8.69 13.10 3.54
CA ASP A 110 9.63 12.34 4.39
C ASP A 110 10.94 11.99 3.65
N LYS A 111 12.06 12.51 4.17
CA LYS A 111 13.42 12.23 3.73
C LYS A 111 13.71 10.72 3.67
N TYR A 112 13.21 9.92 4.62
CA TYR A 112 13.45 8.47 4.62
C TYR A 112 12.74 7.76 3.47
N ARG A 113 11.63 8.30 2.98
CA ARG A 113 10.95 7.74 1.80
C ARG A 113 11.79 7.96 0.55
N GLN A 114 12.34 9.17 0.41
CA GLN A 114 13.23 9.52 -0.68
C GLN A 114 14.49 8.64 -0.68
N THR A 115 15.13 8.43 0.48
CA THR A 115 16.31 7.53 0.55
C THR A 115 15.97 6.09 0.18
N ILE A 116 14.79 5.58 0.56
CA ILE A 116 14.33 4.24 0.15
C ILE A 116 14.10 4.16 -1.36
N ILE A 117 13.50 5.20 -1.95
CA ILE A 117 13.27 5.29 -3.39
C ILE A 117 14.63 5.31 -4.11
N ASN A 118 15.54 6.20 -3.74
CA ASN A 118 16.86 6.30 -4.36
C ASN A 118 17.66 5.00 -4.24
N ARG A 119 17.60 4.32 -3.08
CA ARG A 119 18.26 3.01 -2.90
C ARG A 119 17.64 1.90 -3.77
N ARG A 120 16.33 1.95 -4.02
CA ARG A 120 15.60 0.93 -4.79
C ARG A 120 15.54 1.23 -6.28
N ARG A 121 15.81 2.48 -6.67
CA ARG A 121 15.91 2.92 -8.05
C ARG A 121 16.90 2.00 -8.72
N ARG A 122 16.39 1.16 -9.61
CA ARG A 122 17.25 0.44 -10.53
C ARG A 122 17.75 1.51 -11.49
N VAL A 123 19.03 1.83 -11.39
CA VAL A 123 19.70 2.57 -12.46
C VAL A 123 19.47 1.72 -13.71
N GLU A 124 18.70 2.23 -14.67
CA GLU A 124 18.83 1.74 -16.03
C GLU A 124 20.27 2.11 -16.41
N VAL A 125 21.14 1.10 -16.39
CA VAL A 125 22.37 1.14 -17.18
C VAL A 125 21.89 1.32 -18.62
N ALA A 126 22.44 2.34 -19.28
CA ALA A 126 22.14 2.76 -20.64
C ALA A 126 21.96 1.59 -21.63
#